data_AF-A0A526RYS2-F1
#
_entry.id   AF-A0A526RYS2-F1
#
_cell.length_a   1.000
_cell.length_b   1.000
_cell.length_c   1.000
_cell.angle_alpha   90.00
_cell.angle_beta   90.00
_cell.angle_gamma   90.00
#
_symmetry.space_group_name_H-M   'P 1'
#
loop_
_entity.id
_entity.type
_entity.pdbx_description
1 polymer ?
#
loop_
_entity_poly.entity_id
_entity_poly.type
_entity_poly.pdbx_seq_one_letter_code
_entity_poly.pdbx_strand_id
1 'polypeptide(L)' 'MSIAPEQTPTAKIRVLVADDHVTVREGLAAIIGRQRDMLIVAEAAT' A
#
# COMPACT_ATOMS: atom_id res chain seq x y z
N MET A 1 -6.16 28.67 25.48
CA MET A 1 -5.30 27.49 25.30
C MET A 1 -6.11 26.50 24.45
N SER A 2 -5.85 26.44 23.15
CA SER A 2 -6.55 25.54 22.23
C SER A 2 -5.70 24.28 22.09
N ILE A 3 -6.18 23.16 22.63
CA ILE A 3 -5.59 21.85 22.36
C ILE A 3 -6.29 21.28 21.12
N ALA A 4 -5.72 21.55 19.95
CA ALA A 4 -6.12 20.81 18.76
C ALA A 4 -5.74 19.34 18.96
N PRO A 5 -6.60 18.37 18.63
CA PRO A 5 -6.27 16.96 18.76
C PRO A 5 -5.10 16.64 17.84
N GLU A 6 -4.02 16.13 18.41
CA GLU A 6 -2.84 15.66 17.69
C GLU A 6 -3.28 14.59 16.69
N GLN A 7 -3.23 14.93 15.40
CA GLN A 7 -3.59 14.00 14.33
C GLN A 7 -2.44 13.00 14.19
N THR A 8 -2.55 11.84 14.84
CA THR A 8 -1.60 10.74 14.60
C THR A 8 -1.63 10.42 13.11
N PRO A 9 -0.51 10.51 12.37
CA PRO A 9 -0.49 10.16 10.97
C PRO A 9 -1.02 8.73 10.83
N THR A 10 -2.10 8.56 10.06
CA THR A 10 -2.66 7.23 9.82
C THR A 10 -1.59 6.41 9.13
N ALA A 11 -1.04 5.42 9.84
CA ALA A 11 0.04 4.59 9.30
C ALA A 11 -0.47 3.87 8.05
N LYS A 12 0.31 3.95 6.96
CA LYS A 12 -0.05 3.28 5.70
C LYS A 12 -0.09 1.76 5.86
N ILE A 13 -1.05 1.12 5.22
CA ILE A 13 -1.16 -0.33 5.08
C ILE A 13 -0.03 -0.79 4.14
N ARG A 14 0.83 -1.68 4.63
CA ARG A 14 1.97 -2.22 3.87
C ARG A 14 1.58 -3.55 3.24
N VAL A 15 1.75 -3.65 1.92
CA VAL A 15 1.33 -4.81 1.14
C VAL A 15 2.54 -5.47 0.49
N LEU A 16 2.62 -6.79 0.62
CA LEU A 16 3.50 -7.64 -0.19
C LEU A 16 2.65 -8.32 -1.25
N VAL A 17 3.07 -8.26 -2.51
CA VAL A 17 2.40 -8.93 -3.63
C VAL A 17 3.17 -10.20 -3.98
N ALA A 18 2.51 -11.36 -3.97
CA ALA A 18 3.11 -12.62 -4.37
C ALA A 18 2.28 -13.26 -5.49
N ASP A 19 2.82 -13.31 -6.69
CA ASP A 19 2.21 -13.97 -7.85
C ASP A 19 3.28 -14.30 -8.89
N ASP A 20 3.21 -15.47 -9.51
CA ASP A 20 4.16 -15.91 -10.53
C ASP A 20 3.92 -15.24 -11.89
N HIS A 21 2.75 -14.62 -12.09
CA HIS A 21 2.37 -13.97 -13.34
C HIS A 21 2.60 -12.46 -13.28
N VAL A 22 3.48 -11.99 -14.17
CA VAL A 22 3.82 -10.56 -14.32
C VAL A 22 2.57 -9.70 -14.51
N THR A 23 1.65 -10.11 -15.39
CA THR A 23 0.40 -9.38 -15.68
C THR A 23 -0.46 -9.16 -14.44
N VAL A 24 -0.50 -10.14 -13.53
CA VAL A 24 -1.28 -10.03 -12.29
C VAL A 24 -0.62 -9.05 -11.34
N ARG A 25 0.71 -9.13 -11.17
CA ARG A 25 1.45 -8.19 -10.30
C ARG A 25 1.31 -6.75 -10.77
N GLU A 26 1.44 -6.50 -12.06
CA GLU A 26 1.26 -5.16 -12.64
C GLU A 26 -0.17 -4.64 -12.44
N GLY A 27 -1.18 -5.48 -12.66
CA GLY A 27 -2.58 -5.13 -12.41
C GLY A 27 -2.83 -4.79 -10.94
N LEU A 28 -2.30 -5.60 -10.02
CA LEU A 28 -2.44 -5.38 -8.58
C LEU A 28 -1.70 -4.11 -8.14
N ALA A 29 -0.51 -3.85 -8.68
CA ALA A 29 0.24 -2.63 -8.45
C ALA A 29 -0.53 -1.38 -8.90
N ALA A 30 -1.17 -1.43 -10.08
CA ALA A 30 -1.99 -0.34 -10.58
C ALA A 30 -3.26 -0.10 -9.73
N ILE A 31 -3.84 -1.14 -9.13
CA ILE A 31 -5.02 -1.01 -8.26
C ILE A 31 -4.63 -0.47 -6.89
N ILE A 32 -3.61 -1.06 -6.26
CA ILE A 32 -3.12 -0.66 -4.93
C ILE A 32 -2.54 0.76 -4.97
N GLY A 33 -1.82 1.14 -6.03
CA GLY A 33 -1.25 2.47 -6.19
C GLY A 33 -2.29 3.61 -6.25
N ARG A 34 -3.57 3.29 -6.48
CA ARG A 34 -4.68 4.26 -6.41
C ARG A 34 -5.23 4.47 -5.00
N GLN A 35 -4.85 3.64 -4.03
CA GLN A 35 -5.30 3.73 -2.64
C GLN A 35 -4.35 4.65 -1.85
N ARG A 36 -4.88 5.70 -1.20
CA ARG A 36 -4.05 6.74 -0.56
C ARG A 36 -3.38 6.27 0.73
N ASP A 37 -3.95 5.26 1.36
CA ASP A 37 -3.55 4.68 2.63
C ASP A 37 -2.74 3.39 2.46
N MET A 38 -2.45 2.95 1.23
CA MET A 38 -1.72 1.71 0.97
C MET A 38 -0.35 1.98 0.34
N LEU A 39 0.56 1.04 0.56
CA LEU A 39 1.91 1.05 0.02
C LEU A 39 2.36 -0.39 -0.25
N ILE A 40 2.77 -0.67 -1.49
CA ILE A 40 3.47 -1.91 -1.81
C ILE A 40 4.90 -1.80 -1.31
N VAL A 41 5.33 -2.78 -0.52
CA VAL A 41 6.67 -2.80 0.09
C VAL A 41 7.58 -3.87 -0.48
N ALA A 42 7.02 -4.88 -1.16
CA ALA A 42 7.77 -5.95 -1.81
C ALA A 42 6.90 -6.71 -2.82
N GLU A 43 7.57 -7.38 -3.76
CA GLU A 43 6.98 -8.35 -4.69
C GLU A 43 7.73 -9.69 -4.59
N ALA A 44 7.04 -10.80 -4.80
CA ALA A 44 7.59 -12.15 -4.85
C ALA A 44 7.02 -12.94 -6.04
N ALA A 45 7.86 -13.79 -6.64
CA ALA A 45 7.54 -14.71 -7.73
C ALA A 45 8.50 -15.92 -7.68
N THR A 46 8.16 -17.02 -8.35
CA THR A 46 9.02 -18.21 -8.56
C THR A 46 10.06 -18.03 -9.66
#